data_AF-A0A813VYW4-F1
#
_entry.id   AF-A0A813VYW4-F1
#
_cell.length_a   1.000
_cell.length_b   1.000
_cell.length_c   1.000
_cell.angle_alpha   90.00
_cell.angle_beta   90.00
_cell.angle_gamma   90.00
#
_symmetry.space_group_name_H-M   'P 1'
#
loop_
_entity.id
_entity.type
_entity.pdbx_description
1 polymer ?
#
loop_
_entity_poly.entity_id
_entity_poly.type
_entity_poly.pdbx_seq_one_letter_code
_entity_poly.pdbx_strand_id
1 'polypeptide(L)'
;MFLVSQCSLTQQSIDNDKNKFLANKLVALEGMPFSLFQAQIDSFTAGHIAQTLGKFYRTQPFIYETSRANQLLTVLQTNWQIAYISAADNYVVATVSRITSLESFSRPLYIDANSNTTVLPGVVASCLPIDGIRLSTLECFYDSNYILNLASIASTRSTTIWIAKPLNTSTPSIYPASSSIGSIVDSLFVEDWGIKSNYSSYFASCAPYSCSYKYIDHNTILYIIATMLGLYGGLVVILRFIVWYGWRMYRKIMGWMQTAPSSTSARVVPFQPTIHIE
;
A
#
# COMPACT_ATOMS: atom_id res chain seq x y z
N MET A 1 35.44 -8.40 -2.08
CA MET A 1 34.83 -9.65 -2.61
C MET A 1 33.56 -10.05 -1.85
N PHE A 2 33.57 -10.13 -0.50
CA PHE A 2 32.39 -10.50 0.30
C PHE A 2 31.16 -9.59 0.10
N LEU A 3 31.31 -8.27 0.27
CA LEU A 3 30.20 -7.32 0.12
C LEU A 3 29.57 -7.33 -1.28
N VAL A 4 30.39 -7.56 -2.31
CA VAL A 4 29.94 -7.69 -3.70
C VAL A 4 29.06 -8.93 -3.86
N SER A 5 29.48 -10.06 -3.29
CA SER A 5 28.68 -11.30 -3.30
C SER A 5 27.37 -11.12 -2.53
N GLN A 6 27.39 -10.46 -1.36
CA GLN A 6 26.17 -10.19 -0.60
C GLN A 6 25.21 -9.27 -1.36
N CYS A 7 25.73 -8.21 -2.01
CA CYS A 7 24.92 -7.33 -2.85
C CYS A 7 24.29 -8.08 -4.04
N SER A 8 25.05 -8.98 -4.68
CA SER A 8 24.49 -9.81 -5.76
C SER A 8 23.39 -10.76 -5.26
N LEU A 9 23.55 -11.33 -4.08
CA LEU A 9 22.55 -12.20 -3.45
C LEU A 9 21.29 -11.43 -3.05
N THR A 10 21.43 -10.23 -2.46
CA THR A 10 20.28 -9.38 -2.12
C THR A 10 19.52 -8.96 -3.37
N GLN A 11 20.24 -8.55 -4.42
CA GLN A 11 19.64 -8.20 -5.71
C GLN A 11 18.84 -9.37 -6.29
N GLN A 12 19.42 -10.57 -6.35
CA GLN A 12 18.72 -11.74 -6.86
C GLN A 12 17.49 -12.10 -6.00
N SER A 13 17.59 -11.97 -4.67
CA SER A 13 16.46 -12.20 -3.76
C SER A 13 15.32 -11.21 -4.01
N ILE A 14 15.64 -9.93 -4.16
CA ILE A 14 14.65 -8.87 -4.45
C ILE A 14 14.00 -9.12 -5.80
N ASP A 15 14.78 -9.39 -6.85
CA ASP A 15 14.25 -9.61 -8.19
C ASP A 15 13.31 -10.84 -8.24
N ASN A 16 13.69 -11.92 -7.56
CA ASN A 16 12.86 -13.11 -7.45
C ASN A 16 11.54 -12.84 -6.72
N ASP A 17 11.57 -12.14 -5.60
CA ASP A 17 10.35 -11.84 -4.83
C ASP A 17 9.47 -10.79 -5.54
N LYS A 18 10.08 -9.81 -6.22
CA LYS A 18 9.38 -8.88 -7.12
C LYS A 18 8.65 -9.62 -8.24
N ASN A 19 9.31 -10.58 -8.91
CA ASN A 19 8.67 -11.35 -9.97
C ASN A 19 7.49 -12.18 -9.46
N LYS A 20 7.61 -12.77 -8.27
CA LYS A 20 6.48 -13.48 -7.62
C LYS A 20 5.34 -12.53 -7.26
N PHE A 21 5.66 -11.33 -6.77
CA PHE A 21 4.67 -10.31 -6.45
C PHE A 21 3.90 -9.86 -7.69
N LEU A 22 4.60 -9.59 -8.80
CA LEU A 22 3.99 -9.18 -10.07
C LEU A 22 3.17 -10.29 -10.74
N ALA A 23 3.47 -11.55 -10.45
CA ALA A 23 2.67 -12.68 -10.92
C ALA A 23 1.34 -12.85 -10.14
N ASN A 24 1.24 -12.31 -8.93
CA ASN A 24 0.02 -12.38 -8.14
C ASN A 24 -1.05 -11.43 -8.69
N LYS A 25 -2.28 -11.93 -8.79
CA LYS A 25 -3.44 -11.16 -9.23
C LYS A 25 -4.38 -10.90 -8.06
N LEU A 26 -4.80 -9.67 -7.89
CA LEU A 26 -5.88 -9.33 -6.97
C LEU A 26 -7.22 -9.68 -7.64
N VAL A 27 -8.06 -10.46 -6.96
CA VAL A 27 -9.41 -10.80 -7.42
C VAL A 27 -10.40 -10.26 -6.39
N ALA A 28 -11.20 -9.26 -6.78
CA ALA A 28 -12.29 -8.76 -5.98
C ALA A 28 -13.60 -9.40 -6.47
N LEU A 29 -14.39 -9.96 -5.54
CA LEU A 29 -15.69 -10.57 -5.83
C LEU A 29 -16.79 -9.51 -6.04
N GLU A 30 -16.58 -8.31 -5.50
CA GLU A 30 -17.53 -7.20 -5.54
C GLU A 30 -16.81 -5.89 -5.91
N GLY A 31 -17.58 -4.94 -6.43
CA GLY A 31 -17.08 -3.59 -6.70
C GLY A 31 -16.76 -2.88 -5.39
N MET A 32 -15.49 -2.49 -5.21
CA MET A 32 -15.05 -1.76 -4.03
C MET A 32 -14.72 -0.29 -4.37
N PRO A 33 -14.93 0.65 -3.43
CA PRO A 33 -14.44 2.02 -3.55
C PRO A 33 -12.93 2.09 -3.74
N PHE A 34 -12.46 3.07 -4.53
CA PHE A 34 -11.04 3.27 -4.81
C PHE A 34 -10.19 3.45 -3.55
N SER A 35 -10.71 4.12 -2.51
CA SER A 35 -10.00 4.32 -1.25
C SER A 35 -9.71 3.00 -0.51
N LEU A 36 -10.68 2.09 -0.47
CA LEU A 36 -10.52 0.76 0.12
C LEU A 36 -9.57 -0.09 -0.72
N PHE A 37 -9.66 0.02 -2.06
CA PHE A 37 -8.74 -0.67 -2.97
C PHE A 37 -7.30 -0.22 -2.72
N GLN A 38 -7.06 1.09 -2.67
CA GLN A 38 -5.73 1.66 -2.43
C GLN A 38 -5.18 1.19 -1.07
N ALA A 39 -5.98 1.27 0.00
CA ALA A 39 -5.56 0.83 1.33
C ALA A 39 -5.22 -0.68 1.35
N GLN A 40 -5.98 -1.50 0.64
CA GLN A 40 -5.69 -2.94 0.52
C GLN A 40 -4.39 -3.19 -0.24
N ILE A 41 -4.13 -2.48 -1.34
CA ILE A 41 -2.86 -2.62 -2.07
C ILE A 41 -1.68 -2.11 -1.24
N ASP A 42 -1.82 -0.99 -0.54
CA ASP A 42 -0.77 -0.46 0.32
C ASP A 42 -0.43 -1.45 1.44
N SER A 43 -1.44 -2.02 2.08
CA SER A 43 -1.27 -3.07 3.10
C SER A 43 -0.61 -4.33 2.52
N PHE A 44 -1.04 -4.78 1.34
CA PHE A 44 -0.46 -5.94 0.66
C PHE A 44 1.01 -5.70 0.27
N THR A 45 1.32 -4.52 -0.26
CA THR A 45 2.67 -4.13 -0.68
C THR A 45 3.59 -4.01 0.53
N ALA A 46 3.16 -3.34 1.59
CA ALA A 46 3.90 -3.25 2.85
C ALA A 46 4.14 -4.62 3.47
N GLY A 47 3.12 -5.48 3.48
CA GLY A 47 3.24 -6.87 3.94
C GLY A 47 4.23 -7.68 3.12
N HIS A 48 4.24 -7.51 1.80
CA HIS A 48 5.19 -8.17 0.93
C HIS A 48 6.64 -7.72 1.20
N ILE A 49 6.89 -6.41 1.31
CA ILE A 49 8.21 -5.86 1.64
C ILE A 49 8.72 -6.43 2.98
N ALA A 50 7.87 -6.41 4.01
CA ALA A 50 8.21 -6.94 5.33
C ALA A 50 8.52 -8.45 5.29
N GLN A 51 7.79 -9.22 4.48
CA GLN A 51 8.05 -10.65 4.29
C GLN A 51 9.38 -10.90 3.56
N THR A 52 9.68 -10.14 2.51
CA THR A 52 10.95 -10.24 1.76
C THR A 52 12.13 -9.97 2.68
N LEU A 53 12.07 -8.89 3.46
CA LEU A 53 13.07 -8.58 4.49
C LEU A 53 13.19 -9.71 5.53
N GLY A 54 12.06 -10.16 6.07
CA GLY A 54 12.03 -11.22 7.09
C GLY A 54 12.57 -12.56 6.59
N LYS A 55 12.31 -12.94 5.34
CA LYS A 55 12.85 -14.17 4.74
C LYS A 55 14.36 -14.09 4.60
N PHE A 56 14.87 -12.96 4.11
CA PHE A 56 16.30 -12.78 3.96
C PHE A 56 17.01 -12.78 5.32
N TYR A 57 16.50 -12.02 6.28
CA TYR A 57 17.02 -11.97 7.65
C TYR A 57 17.09 -13.36 8.30
N ARG A 58 16.09 -14.22 8.09
CA ARG A 58 16.09 -15.60 8.60
C ARG A 58 17.05 -16.53 7.88
N THR A 59 17.33 -16.27 6.60
CA THR A 59 18.21 -17.11 5.78
C THR A 59 19.69 -16.77 6.01
N GLN A 60 19.98 -15.51 6.37
CA GLN A 60 21.35 -15.03 6.61
C GLN A 60 22.12 -15.83 7.67
N PRO A 61 21.58 -16.10 8.88
CA PRO A 61 22.24 -16.95 9.86
C PRO A 61 22.60 -18.32 9.30
N PHE A 62 21.73 -18.94 8.49
CA PHE A 62 22.03 -20.22 7.87
C PHE A 62 23.21 -20.13 6.89
N ILE A 63 23.27 -19.08 6.06
CA ILE A 63 24.41 -18.83 5.16
C ILE A 63 25.69 -18.66 5.97
N TYR A 64 25.65 -17.89 7.06
CA TYR A 64 26.80 -17.64 7.91
C TYR A 64 27.25 -18.91 8.64
N GLU A 65 26.35 -19.62 9.32
CA GLU A 65 26.67 -20.85 10.05
C GLU A 65 27.13 -21.97 9.11
N THR A 66 26.54 -22.08 7.91
CA THR A 66 27.02 -23.02 6.88
C THR A 66 28.41 -22.62 6.38
N SER A 67 28.69 -21.33 6.24
CA SER A 67 30.04 -20.84 5.88
C SER A 67 31.06 -21.05 7.00
N ARG A 68 30.61 -21.01 8.27
CA ARG A 68 31.43 -21.33 9.44
C ARG A 68 31.74 -22.83 9.53
N ALA A 69 30.75 -23.68 9.23
CA ALA A 69 30.87 -25.13 9.24
C ALA A 69 31.65 -25.67 8.04
N ASN A 70 31.52 -25.05 6.86
CA ASN A 70 32.33 -25.34 5.68
C ASN A 70 33.71 -24.69 5.81
N GLN A 71 34.55 -25.25 6.68
CA GLN A 71 35.99 -24.94 6.78
C GLN A 71 36.78 -25.24 5.49
N LEU A 72 36.15 -25.87 4.49
CA LEU A 72 36.80 -26.23 3.24
C LEU A 72 36.83 -25.03 2.26
N LEU A 73 38.01 -24.42 2.20
CA LEU A 73 38.56 -23.56 1.15
C LEU A 73 38.33 -22.04 1.22
N THR A 74 39.46 -21.35 1.46
CA THR A 74 39.93 -20.11 0.81
C THR A 74 39.20 -18.82 1.19
N VAL A 75 39.85 -17.80 1.77
CA VAL A 75 40.86 -16.99 1.05
C VAL A 75 41.93 -16.39 2.00
N LEU A 76 41.72 -16.42 3.30
CA LEU A 76 42.74 -16.00 4.27
C LEU A 76 43.01 -17.19 5.17
N GLN A 77 44.29 -17.53 5.35
CA GLN A 77 44.83 -18.56 6.25
C GLN A 77 44.38 -18.30 7.70
N THR A 78 43.09 -18.47 7.97
CA THR A 78 42.44 -17.93 9.16
C THR A 78 42.54 -18.96 10.25
N ASN A 79 43.48 -18.73 11.14
CA ASN A 79 43.21 -18.90 12.56
C ASN A 79 42.93 -20.33 13.04
N TRP A 80 43.35 -21.38 12.34
CA TRP A 80 43.38 -22.74 12.89
C TRP A 80 44.72 -23.40 12.58
N GLN A 81 45.23 -24.17 13.54
CA GLN A 81 46.38 -25.04 13.37
C GLN A 81 45.96 -26.48 13.68
N ILE A 82 46.58 -27.43 13.00
CA ILE A 82 46.46 -28.85 13.34
C ILE A 82 47.35 -29.09 14.55
N ALA A 83 46.75 -29.39 15.70
CA ALA A 83 47.48 -29.75 16.91
C ALA A 83 47.48 -31.28 17.07
N TYR A 84 48.66 -31.83 17.32
CA TYR A 84 48.85 -33.23 17.68
C TYR A 84 48.81 -33.34 19.20
N ILE A 85 47.72 -33.86 19.75
CA ILE A 85 47.60 -34.09 21.19
C ILE A 85 48.00 -35.55 21.43
N SER A 86 49.15 -35.79 22.05
CA SER A 86 49.53 -37.15 22.44
C SER A 86 48.78 -37.54 23.71
N ALA A 87 48.03 -38.63 23.63
CA ALA A 87 47.48 -39.29 24.80
C ALA A 87 47.98 -40.72 24.79
N ALA A 88 49.00 -40.98 25.62
CA ALA A 88 49.69 -42.25 25.94
C ALA A 88 50.01 -43.21 24.78
N ASP A 89 49.06 -43.59 23.93
CA ASP A 89 49.22 -44.55 22.83
C ASP A 89 48.40 -44.22 21.56
N ASN A 90 47.74 -43.05 21.47
CA ASN A 90 47.02 -42.62 20.27
C ASN A 90 47.24 -41.14 19.94
N TYR A 91 47.38 -40.84 18.65
CA TYR A 91 47.39 -39.47 18.15
C TYR A 91 45.96 -39.06 17.80
N VAL A 92 45.43 -38.09 18.53
CA VAL A 92 44.19 -37.41 18.12
C VAL A 92 44.58 -36.17 17.34
N VAL A 93 44.19 -36.13 16.07
CA VAL A 93 44.34 -34.95 15.22
C VAL A 93 43.20 -34.00 15.57
N ALA A 94 43.51 -32.89 16.23
CA ALA A 94 42.53 -31.88 16.60
C ALA A 94 42.79 -30.58 15.83
N THR A 95 41.72 -29.93 15.37
CA THR A 95 41.79 -28.57 14.82
C THR A 95 41.61 -27.59 15.97
N VAL A 96 42.60 -26.71 16.18
CA VAL A 96 42.53 -25.70 17.25
C VAL A 96 42.69 -24.30 16.67
N SER A 97 41.94 -23.33 17.20
CA SER A 97 42.05 -21.94 16.79
C SER A 97 43.45 -21.37 17.12
N ARG A 98 44.05 -20.62 16.18
CA ARG A 98 45.33 -19.91 16.33
C ARG A 98 45.17 -18.60 17.12
N ILE A 99 43.93 -18.12 17.28
CA ILE A 99 43.61 -17.03 18.20
C ILE A 99 43.19 -17.68 19.51
N THR A 100 44.10 -17.63 20.47
CA THR A 100 43.88 -18.05 21.85
C THR A 100 42.93 -17.08 22.53
N SER A 101 41.63 -17.38 22.50
CA SER A 101 40.66 -17.22 23.59
C SER A 101 39.27 -17.42 23.00
N LEU A 102 38.50 -18.29 23.65
CA LEU A 102 37.12 -18.64 23.29
C LEU A 102 36.09 -17.54 23.60
N GLU A 103 36.53 -16.28 23.75
CA GLU A 103 35.62 -15.17 24.00
C GLU A 103 35.46 -14.34 22.73
N SER A 104 34.21 -14.07 22.36
CA SER A 104 33.78 -13.23 21.24
C SER A 104 34.59 -11.94 21.15
N PHE A 105 35.66 -11.97 20.36
CA PHE A 105 36.61 -10.88 20.33
C PHE A 105 36.37 -10.02 19.09
N SER A 106 35.64 -8.92 19.27
CA SER A 106 35.58 -7.82 18.31
C SER A 106 36.49 -6.70 18.81
N ARG A 107 37.45 -6.29 17.97
CA ARG A 107 38.33 -5.16 18.27
C ARG A 107 38.48 -4.24 17.07
N PRO A 108 38.78 -2.95 17.28
CA PRO A 108 39.15 -2.06 16.19
C PRO A 108 40.33 -2.64 15.39
N LEU A 109 40.33 -2.44 14.08
CA LEU A 109 41.46 -2.82 13.24
C LEU A 109 42.58 -1.79 13.40
N TYR A 110 43.79 -2.26 13.67
CA TYR A 110 44.98 -1.44 13.80
C TYR A 110 45.88 -1.66 12.58
N ILE A 111 46.46 -0.58 12.08
CA ILE A 111 47.46 -0.61 11.01
C ILE A 111 48.79 -0.14 11.61
N ASP A 112 49.78 -1.02 11.55
CA ASP A 112 51.14 -0.70 11.97
C ASP A 112 51.98 -0.31 10.74
N ALA A 113 52.39 0.96 10.72
CA ALA A 113 53.30 1.52 9.74
C ALA A 113 54.50 2.13 10.46
N ASN A 114 55.67 1.51 10.32
CA ASN A 114 56.95 2.01 10.81
C ASN A 114 56.88 2.49 12.27
N SER A 115 56.42 1.64 13.19
CA SER A 115 56.29 1.91 14.64
C SER A 115 55.26 2.99 15.03
N ASN A 116 54.38 3.40 14.11
CA ASN A 116 53.20 4.17 14.42
C ASN A 116 51.94 3.31 14.19
N THR A 117 51.18 3.07 15.25
CA THR A 117 49.95 2.28 15.19
C THR A 117 48.75 3.21 15.03
N THR A 118 48.05 3.12 13.90
CA THR A 118 46.83 3.89 13.66
C THR A 118 45.60 2.99 13.74
N VAL A 119 44.56 3.46 14.44
CA VAL A 119 43.26 2.79 14.48
C VAL A 119 42.49 3.16 13.22
N LEU A 120 41.94 2.15 12.54
CA LEU A 120 41.05 2.40 11.41
C LEU A 120 39.62 2.62 11.92
N PRO A 121 39.06 3.84 11.81
CA PRO A 121 37.74 4.14 12.35
C PRO A 121 36.68 3.31 11.65
N GLY A 122 35.73 2.79 12.43
CA GLY A 122 34.63 1.99 11.89
C GLY A 122 35.00 0.59 11.43
N VAL A 123 36.28 0.19 11.35
CA VAL A 123 36.64 -1.16 10.90
C VAL A 123 36.96 -2.04 12.10
N VAL A 124 36.26 -3.19 12.17
CA VAL A 124 36.33 -4.14 13.27
C VAL A 124 36.94 -5.45 12.78
N ALA A 125 37.99 -5.88 13.45
CA ALA A 125 38.54 -7.22 13.34
C ALA A 125 37.82 -8.16 14.33
N SER A 126 37.43 -9.34 13.85
CA SER A 126 36.82 -10.39 14.66
C SER A 126 37.45 -11.75 14.35
N CYS A 127 37.14 -12.77 15.15
CA CYS A 127 37.58 -14.15 14.93
C CYS A 127 37.27 -14.64 13.51
N LEU A 128 36.13 -14.20 12.97
CA LEU A 128 35.73 -14.43 11.59
C LEU A 128 35.66 -13.10 10.82
N PRO A 129 36.21 -13.03 9.59
CA PRO A 129 36.11 -11.83 8.76
C PRO A 129 34.66 -11.38 8.54
N ILE A 130 33.71 -12.31 8.47
CA ILE A 130 32.30 -12.01 8.26
C ILE A 130 31.67 -11.26 9.43
N ASP A 131 31.99 -11.67 10.66
CA ASP A 131 31.53 -11.01 11.88
C ASP A 131 32.18 -9.63 12.01
N GLY A 132 33.48 -9.53 11.70
CA GLY A 132 34.20 -8.26 11.66
C GLY A 132 33.59 -7.29 10.64
N ILE A 133 33.30 -7.74 9.43
CA ILE A 133 32.65 -6.92 8.39
C ILE A 133 31.26 -6.49 8.84
N ARG A 134 30.43 -7.38 9.39
CA ARG A 134 29.06 -7.00 9.85
C ARG A 134 29.09 -5.97 10.98
N LEU A 135 30.05 -6.07 11.89
CA LEU A 135 30.23 -5.12 13.00
C LEU A 135 30.90 -3.81 12.56
N SER A 136 31.57 -3.81 11.41
CA SER A 136 32.21 -2.61 10.87
C SER A 136 31.17 -1.62 10.33
N THR A 137 31.54 -0.35 10.27
CA THR A 137 30.81 0.76 9.65
C THR A 137 31.55 1.24 8.40
N LEU A 138 30.93 2.14 7.64
CA LEU A 138 31.52 2.69 6.42
C LEU A 138 32.26 4.02 6.63
N GLU A 139 32.39 4.48 7.88
CA GLU A 139 32.97 5.78 8.25
C GLU A 139 34.33 6.05 7.58
N CYS A 140 35.25 5.08 7.62
CA CYS A 140 36.57 5.20 7.01
C CYS A 140 36.52 5.46 5.49
N PHE A 141 35.46 5.03 4.80
CA PHE A 141 35.36 5.15 3.35
C PHE A 141 34.83 6.51 2.89
N TYR A 142 34.26 7.32 3.79
CA TYR A 142 33.82 8.69 3.50
C TYR A 142 34.91 9.74 3.70
N ASP A 143 35.93 9.45 4.51
CA ASP A 143 37.01 10.40 4.79
C ASP A 143 38.21 10.19 3.86
N SER A 144 38.51 11.22 3.05
CA SER A 144 39.62 11.23 2.10
C SER A 144 40.98 11.07 2.77
N ASN A 145 41.17 11.58 4.00
CA ASN A 145 42.46 11.53 4.68
C ASN A 145 42.82 10.09 5.08
N TYR A 146 41.85 9.31 5.56
CA TYR A 146 42.09 7.92 5.91
C TYR A 146 42.40 7.08 4.68
N ILE A 147 41.66 7.25 3.58
CA ILE A 147 41.94 6.55 2.33
C ILE A 147 43.34 6.88 1.77
N LEU A 148 43.75 8.15 1.82
CA LEU A 148 45.08 8.57 1.36
C LEU A 148 46.20 8.01 2.25
N ASN A 149 45.99 7.96 3.57
CA ASN A 149 46.92 7.34 4.52
C ASN A 149 47.01 5.82 4.33
N LEU A 150 45.90 5.14 4.04
CA LEU A 150 45.91 3.73 3.67
C LEU A 150 46.71 3.49 2.38
N ALA A 151 46.51 4.35 1.38
CA ALA A 151 47.20 4.24 0.10
C ALA A 151 48.72 4.43 0.24
N SER A 152 49.18 5.35 1.11
CA SER A 152 50.62 5.58 1.34
C SER A 152 51.30 4.43 2.09
N ILE A 153 50.61 3.80 3.04
CA ILE A 153 51.09 2.60 3.74
C ILE A 153 51.13 1.40 2.79
N ALA A 154 50.18 1.31 1.87
CA ALA A 154 50.12 0.19 0.94
C ALA A 154 51.18 0.33 -0.18
N SER A 155 51.40 1.53 -0.72
CA SER A 155 52.33 1.78 -1.83
C SER A 155 53.81 1.51 -1.48
N THR A 156 54.17 1.53 -0.20
CA THR A 156 55.50 1.12 0.27
C THR A 156 55.74 -0.40 0.24
N ARG A 157 54.68 -1.22 0.09
CA ARG A 157 54.77 -2.68 0.13
C ARG A 157 54.32 -3.39 -1.15
N SER A 158 53.71 -2.71 -2.12
CA SER A 158 53.34 -3.31 -3.42
C SER A 158 53.03 -2.26 -4.51
N THR A 159 53.30 -2.56 -5.78
CA THR A 159 53.24 -1.61 -6.91
C THR A 159 51.87 -1.43 -7.55
N THR A 160 50.82 -2.15 -7.11
CA THR A 160 49.46 -2.02 -7.65
C THR A 160 48.40 -2.21 -6.57
N ILE A 161 48.23 -1.20 -5.71
CA ILE A 161 47.02 -1.10 -4.88
C ILE A 161 45.98 -0.26 -5.62
N TRP A 162 44.80 -0.86 -5.81
CA TRP A 162 43.60 -0.16 -6.24
C TRP A 162 43.22 0.84 -5.14
N ILE A 163 43.58 2.10 -5.33
CA ILE A 163 43.19 3.17 -4.40
C ILE A 163 41.69 3.36 -4.57
N ALA A 164 40.93 2.93 -3.56
CA ALA A 164 39.50 3.19 -3.51
C ALA A 164 39.28 4.71 -3.49
N LYS A 165 38.46 5.23 -4.42
CA LYS A 165 38.01 6.62 -4.34
C LYS A 165 37.12 6.77 -3.10
N PRO A 166 37.25 7.85 -2.30
CA PRO A 166 36.33 8.09 -1.19
C PRO A 166 34.88 8.14 -1.67
N LEU A 167 34.00 7.60 -0.84
CA LEU A 167 32.56 7.69 -1.02
C LEU A 167 32.13 9.14 -0.99
N ASN A 168 31.12 9.47 -1.80
CA ASN A 168 30.62 10.83 -1.88
C ASN A 168 29.73 11.12 -0.66
N THR A 169 30.10 12.10 0.15
CA THR A 169 29.28 12.55 1.28
C THR A 169 28.02 13.31 0.83
N SER A 170 27.98 13.78 -0.42
CA SER A 170 26.85 14.53 -0.98
C SER A 170 25.76 13.64 -1.57
N THR A 171 25.97 12.32 -1.72
CA THR A 171 24.90 11.42 -2.16
C THR A 171 23.99 11.11 -0.99
N PRO A 172 22.68 11.42 -1.07
CA PRO A 172 21.75 11.12 0.01
C PRO A 172 21.61 9.60 0.16
N SER A 173 21.82 9.11 1.37
CA SER A 173 21.59 7.73 1.78
C SER A 173 20.73 7.75 3.04
N ILE A 174 19.86 6.75 3.18
CA ILE A 174 19.10 6.56 4.42
C ILE A 174 19.97 6.01 5.55
N TYR A 175 21.15 5.47 5.20
CA TYR A 175 22.10 4.92 6.14
C TYR A 175 23.17 5.96 6.49
N PRO A 176 23.23 6.45 7.75
CA PRO A 176 24.35 7.28 8.17
C PRO A 176 25.66 6.49 8.09
N ALA A 177 26.79 7.19 7.92
CA ALA A 177 28.11 6.55 7.81
C ALA A 177 28.47 5.66 9.02
N SER A 178 27.92 5.97 10.19
CA SER A 178 28.06 5.21 11.44
C SER A 178 27.19 3.95 11.53
N SER A 179 26.37 3.68 10.52
CA SER A 179 25.58 2.44 10.46
C SER A 179 26.50 1.24 10.32
N SER A 180 26.21 0.18 11.07
CA SER A 180 26.90 -1.09 10.87
C SER A 180 26.54 -1.65 9.49
N ILE A 181 27.52 -2.23 8.81
CA ILE A 181 27.31 -2.93 7.54
C ILE A 181 26.31 -4.07 7.74
N GLY A 182 26.29 -4.71 8.90
CA GLY A 182 25.30 -5.72 9.26
C GLY A 182 23.87 -5.17 9.17
N SER A 183 23.60 -3.99 9.71
CA SER A 183 22.28 -3.35 9.64
C SER A 183 21.88 -3.02 8.20
N ILE A 184 22.84 -2.58 7.37
CA ILE A 184 22.60 -2.29 5.94
C ILE A 184 22.28 -3.59 5.18
N VAL A 185 23.02 -4.67 5.45
CA VAL A 185 22.77 -6.01 4.87
C VAL A 185 21.40 -6.54 5.29
N ASP A 186 21.03 -6.38 6.57
CA ASP A 186 19.74 -6.83 7.11
C ASP A 186 18.57 -6.08 6.44
N SER A 187 18.81 -4.88 5.92
CA SER A 187 17.88 -4.09 5.10
C SER A 187 18.11 -4.24 3.59
N LEU A 188 18.78 -5.33 3.16
CA LEU A 188 19.02 -5.70 1.77
C LEU A 188 19.81 -4.69 0.93
N PHE A 189 20.51 -3.74 1.56
CA PHE A 189 21.12 -2.56 0.91
C PHE A 189 20.11 -1.65 0.18
N VAL A 190 18.82 -1.74 0.52
CA VAL A 190 17.77 -0.94 -0.14
C VAL A 190 17.77 0.47 0.43
N GLU A 191 17.92 1.47 -0.44
CA GLU A 191 17.83 2.89 -0.10
C GLU A 191 16.38 3.41 -0.26
N ASP A 192 15.67 2.93 -1.29
CA ASP A 192 14.26 3.24 -1.57
C ASP A 192 13.61 2.05 -2.30
N TRP A 193 12.36 1.76 -1.94
CA TRP A 193 11.53 0.73 -2.58
C TRP A 193 10.83 1.25 -3.84
N GLY A 194 10.79 2.57 -4.06
CA GLY A 194 10.34 3.17 -5.31
C GLY A 194 8.94 2.74 -5.75
N ILE A 195 8.01 2.62 -4.80
CA ILE A 195 6.67 2.07 -5.04
C ILE A 195 5.92 2.97 -6.02
N LYS A 196 5.63 2.42 -7.21
CA LYS A 196 4.83 3.09 -8.25
C LYS A 196 3.68 2.19 -8.65
N SER A 197 2.49 2.73 -8.53
CA SER A 197 1.24 2.01 -8.78
C SER A 197 0.53 2.54 -10.01
N ASN A 198 0.16 1.66 -10.93
CA ASN A 198 -0.69 1.97 -12.08
C ASN A 198 -1.74 0.86 -12.24
N TYR A 199 -3.01 1.21 -12.01
CA TYR A 199 -4.12 0.26 -12.03
C TYR A 199 -5.08 0.49 -13.21
N SER A 200 -4.70 1.29 -14.20
CA SER A 200 -5.58 1.64 -15.33
C SER A 200 -6.05 0.41 -16.10
N SER A 201 -5.18 -0.59 -16.29
CA SER A 201 -5.53 -1.85 -16.95
C SER A 201 -6.51 -2.70 -16.14
N TYR A 202 -6.40 -2.68 -14.81
CA TYR A 202 -7.32 -3.37 -13.90
C TYR A 202 -8.73 -2.76 -14.00
N PHE A 203 -8.85 -1.44 -13.85
CA PHE A 203 -10.14 -0.76 -13.95
C PHE A 203 -10.74 -0.80 -15.36
N ALA A 204 -9.92 -0.76 -16.41
CA ALA A 204 -10.39 -0.95 -17.79
C ALA A 204 -10.99 -2.34 -18.01
N SER A 205 -10.42 -3.38 -17.40
CA SER A 205 -10.93 -4.76 -17.51
C SER A 205 -12.23 -4.96 -16.71
N CYS A 206 -12.42 -4.19 -15.64
CA CYS A 206 -13.60 -4.23 -14.79
C CYS A 206 -14.70 -3.23 -15.21
N ALA A 207 -14.52 -2.50 -16.32
CA ALA A 207 -15.52 -1.54 -16.78
C ALA A 207 -16.78 -2.28 -17.27
N PRO A 208 -17.98 -1.94 -16.75
CA PRO A 208 -19.21 -2.57 -17.20
C PRO A 208 -19.48 -2.19 -18.67
N TYR A 209 -19.88 -3.17 -19.49
CA TYR A 209 -20.33 -2.92 -20.87
C TYR A 209 -21.56 -2.00 -20.93
N SER A 210 -22.37 -1.98 -19.88
CA SER A 210 -23.52 -1.08 -19.76
C SER A 210 -23.79 -0.77 -18.29
N CYS A 211 -24.08 0.49 -17.98
CA CYS A 211 -24.51 0.91 -16.65
C CYS A 211 -26.05 0.92 -16.61
N SER A 212 -26.64 0.14 -15.72
CA SER A 212 -28.07 0.28 -15.40
C SER A 212 -28.21 0.94 -14.02
N TYR A 213 -29.04 1.98 -13.94
CA TYR A 213 -29.40 2.59 -12.68
C TYR A 213 -30.69 1.92 -12.18
N LYS A 214 -30.70 1.51 -10.92
CA LYS A 214 -31.90 1.01 -10.25
C LYS A 214 -32.33 2.06 -9.23
N TYR A 215 -33.42 2.76 -9.52
CA TYR A 215 -34.09 3.60 -8.53
C TYR A 215 -34.78 2.69 -7.52
N ILE A 216 -34.22 2.57 -6.33
CA ILE A 216 -34.83 1.86 -5.21
C ILE A 216 -35.64 2.89 -4.44
N ASP A 217 -36.92 2.97 -4.76
CA ASP A 217 -37.86 3.83 -4.05
C ASP A 217 -38.58 2.98 -2.99
N HIS A 218 -38.20 3.14 -1.73
CA HIS A 218 -38.82 2.42 -0.63
C HIS A 218 -40.21 3.01 -0.38
N ASN A 219 -41.25 2.23 -0.68
CA ASN A 219 -42.69 2.45 -0.45
C ASN A 219 -43.56 2.76 -1.68
N THR A 220 -43.10 2.48 -2.92
CA THR A 220 -43.92 2.71 -4.13
C THR A 220 -45.28 2.00 -4.08
N ILE A 221 -45.37 0.78 -3.52
CA ILE A 221 -46.63 0.02 -3.46
C ILE A 221 -47.65 0.69 -2.53
N LEU A 222 -47.23 1.08 -1.32
CA LEU A 222 -48.11 1.76 -0.36
C LEU A 222 -48.55 3.14 -0.90
N TYR A 223 -47.66 3.84 -1.60
CA TYR A 223 -47.96 5.11 -2.25
C TYR A 223 -49.01 4.96 -3.36
N ILE A 224 -48.93 3.91 -4.20
CA ILE A 224 -49.92 3.60 -5.24
C ILE A 224 -51.30 3.31 -4.63
N ILE A 225 -51.35 2.52 -3.54
CA ILE A 225 -52.62 2.20 -2.87
C ILE A 225 -53.24 3.46 -2.24
N ALA A 226 -52.43 4.28 -1.56
CA ALA A 226 -52.89 5.52 -0.93
C ALA A 226 -53.41 6.53 -1.97
N THR A 227 -52.75 6.65 -3.12
CA THR A 227 -53.21 7.54 -4.21
C THR A 227 -54.52 7.05 -4.82
N MET A 228 -54.71 5.75 -5.03
CA MET A 228 -55.99 5.20 -5.50
C MET A 228 -57.15 5.44 -4.51
N LEU A 229 -56.92 5.23 -3.22
CA LEU A 229 -57.91 5.50 -2.17
C LEU A 229 -58.25 6.98 -2.07
N GLY A 230 -57.25 7.86 -2.17
CA GLY A 230 -57.43 9.31 -2.17
C GLY A 230 -58.26 9.78 -3.37
N LEU A 231 -58.02 9.21 -4.54
CA LEU A 231 -58.73 9.58 -5.78
C LEU A 231 -60.20 9.12 -5.75
N TYR A 232 -60.46 7.91 -5.26
CA TYR A 232 -61.83 7.41 -5.06
C TYR A 232 -62.58 8.23 -4.01
N GLY A 233 -61.95 8.49 -2.86
CA GLY A 233 -62.53 9.29 -1.78
C GLY A 233 -62.85 10.72 -2.22
N GLY A 234 -61.92 11.38 -2.92
CA GLY A 234 -62.12 12.74 -3.43
C GLY A 234 -63.26 12.82 -4.44
N LEU A 235 -63.35 11.86 -5.36
CA LEU A 235 -64.40 11.83 -6.38
C LEU A 235 -65.81 11.72 -5.77
N VAL A 236 -65.98 10.85 -4.77
CA VAL A 236 -67.27 10.65 -4.09
C VAL A 236 -67.72 11.92 -3.36
N VAL A 237 -66.79 12.60 -2.67
CA VAL A 237 -67.10 13.84 -1.94
C VAL A 237 -67.52 14.94 -2.90
N ILE A 238 -66.76 15.16 -3.99
CA ILE A 238 -67.07 16.19 -5.00
C ILE A 238 -68.45 15.93 -5.62
N LEU A 239 -68.75 14.68 -5.98
CA LEU A 239 -70.02 14.34 -6.61
C LEU A 239 -71.21 14.61 -5.68
N ARG A 240 -71.10 14.31 -4.38
CA ARG A 240 -72.13 14.63 -3.38
C ARG A 240 -72.36 16.14 -3.26
N PHE A 241 -71.29 16.93 -3.27
CA PHE A 241 -71.41 18.39 -3.25
C PHE A 241 -72.15 18.91 -4.47
N ILE A 242 -71.82 18.42 -5.67
CA ILE A 242 -72.48 18.82 -6.93
C ILE A 242 -73.98 18.49 -6.88
N VAL A 243 -74.36 17.29 -6.44
CA VAL A 243 -75.78 16.89 -6.36
C VAL A 243 -76.55 17.78 -5.37
N TRP A 244 -75.99 18.02 -4.18
CA TRP A 244 -76.65 18.86 -3.17
C TRP A 244 -76.81 20.31 -3.64
N TYR A 245 -75.76 20.90 -4.21
CA TYR A 245 -75.80 22.27 -4.72
C TYR A 245 -76.71 22.39 -5.95
N GLY A 246 -76.64 21.42 -6.86
CA GLY A 246 -77.49 21.33 -8.05
C GLY A 246 -78.97 21.24 -7.69
N TRP A 247 -79.33 20.41 -6.71
CA TRP A 247 -80.71 20.32 -6.24
C TRP A 247 -81.19 21.61 -5.53
N ARG A 248 -80.32 22.24 -4.75
CA ARG A 248 -80.63 23.52 -4.10
C ARG A 248 -80.84 24.64 -5.13
N MET A 249 -80.02 24.68 -6.17
CA MET A 249 -80.19 25.59 -7.31
C MET A 249 -81.48 25.29 -8.07
N TYR A 250 -81.75 24.02 -8.39
CA TYR A 250 -82.98 23.60 -9.06
C TYR A 250 -84.24 24.04 -8.31
N ARG A 251 -84.29 23.85 -6.98
CA ARG A 251 -85.43 24.30 -6.16
C ARG A 251 -85.59 25.83 -6.15
N LYS A 252 -84.49 26.59 -6.14
CA LYS A 252 -84.56 28.06 -6.24
C LYS A 252 -85.10 28.51 -7.60
N ILE A 253 -84.66 27.87 -8.69
CA ILE A 253 -85.10 28.19 -10.05
C ILE A 253 -86.59 27.86 -10.24
N MET A 254 -87.04 26.67 -9.82
CA MET A 254 -88.47 26.31 -9.88
C MET A 254 -89.35 27.21 -9.02
N GLY A 255 -88.87 27.60 -7.83
CA GLY A 255 -89.58 28.58 -6.98
C GLY A 255 -89.71 29.96 -7.65
N TRP A 256 -88.68 30.40 -8.39
CA TRP A 256 -88.73 31.62 -9.19
C TRP A 256 -89.72 31.54 -10.35
N MET A 257 -89.82 30.39 -11.03
CA MET A 257 -90.77 30.21 -12.14
C MET A 257 -92.23 30.21 -11.69
N GLN A 258 -92.54 29.74 -10.47
CA GLN A 258 -93.91 29.72 -9.95
C GLN A 258 -94.44 31.10 -9.51
N THR A 259 -93.55 32.07 -9.28
CA THR A 259 -93.92 33.46 -8.94
C THR A 259 -93.98 34.41 -10.13
N ALA A 260 -93.76 33.93 -11.36
CA ALA A 260 -93.91 34.74 -12.56
C ALA A 260 -95.41 34.94 -12.86
N PRO A 261 -95.95 36.19 -12.82
CA PRO A 261 -97.33 36.43 -13.21
C PRO A 261 -97.52 36.13 -14.70
N SER A 262 -98.51 35.30 -15.02
CA SER A 262 -99.00 35.07 -16.38
C SER A 262 -99.65 36.34 -16.92
N SER A 263 -98.90 37.16 -17.66
CA SER A 263 -99.48 38.24 -18.45
C SER A 263 -100.03 37.66 -19.76
N THR A 264 -101.25 37.13 -19.72
CA THR A 264 -102.06 36.93 -20.91
C THR A 264 -103.45 37.50 -20.63
N SER A 265 -103.63 38.77 -20.98
CA SER A 265 -104.96 39.37 -21.13
C SER A 265 -104.92 40.24 -22.38
N ALA A 266 -105.13 39.59 -23.52
CA ALA A 266 -105.47 40.25 -24.77
C ALA A 266 -106.79 41.01 -24.57
N ARG A 267 -106.74 42.35 -24.67
CA ARG A 267 -107.92 43.21 -24.67
C ARG A 267 -108.52 43.18 -26.08
N VAL A 268 -109.51 42.32 -26.29
CA VAL A 268 -110.37 42.31 -27.48
C VAL A 268 -111.40 43.43 -27.32
N VAL A 269 -111.38 44.40 -28.22
CA VAL A 269 -112.38 45.48 -28.31
C VAL A 269 -113.54 44.98 -29.17
N PRO A 270 -114.78 44.90 -28.66
CA PRO A 270 -115.93 44.66 -29.52
C PRO A 270 -116.47 45.99 -30.06
N PHE A 271 -116.53 46.05 -31.39
CA PHE A 271 -117.20 47.08 -32.18
C PHE A 271 -118.67 46.67 -32.33
N GLN A 272 -119.62 47.54 -31.97
CA GLN A 272 -121.01 47.39 -32.42
C GLN A 272 -121.74 48.75 -32.51
N PRO A 273 -122.47 49.04 -33.60
CA PRO A 273 -123.12 50.33 -33.87
C PRO A 273 -124.65 50.31 -33.64
N THR A 274 -125.24 51.48 -33.35
CA THR A 274 -126.68 51.87 -33.47
C THR A 274 -126.78 53.34 -32.97
N ILE A 275 -127.11 54.39 -33.73
CA ILE A 275 -128.38 54.83 -34.37
C ILE A 275 -129.62 54.74 -33.47
N HIS A 276 -130.13 55.88 -32.99
CA HIS A 276 -131.53 56.37 -33.08
C HIS A 276 -131.65 57.79 -32.45
N ILE A 277 -131.97 58.82 -33.24
CA ILE A 277 -133.24 59.61 -33.31
C ILE A 277 -133.59 60.38 -32.02
N GLU A 278 -133.36 61.69 -32.01
CA GLU A 278 -134.39 62.76 -32.11
C GLU A 278 -133.78 63.99 -32.79
#